data_AF-A0A353R457-F1
#
_entry.id   AF-A0A353R457-F1
#
_cell.length_a   1.000
_cell.length_b   1.000
_cell.length_c   1.000
_cell.angle_alpha   90.00
_cell.angle_beta   90.00
_cell.angle_gamma   90.00
#
_symmetry.space_group_name_H-M   'P 1'
#
loop_
_entity.id
_entity.type
_entity.pdbx_description
1 polymer ?
#
loop_
_entity_poly.entity_id
_entity_poly.type
_entity_poly.pdbx_seq_one_letter_code
_entity_poly.pdbx_strand_id
1 'polypeptide(L)'
;ELADPASGILEIDRKVSQALRDGDFPARQFGVPLAGSLIPWIDVGLENGQSREEWKGQAETNKILGCSDRPVPIDGLCVRIGAMRCHSQALTIK
;
A
#
# COMPACT_ATOMS: atom_id res chain seq x y z
N GLU A 1 -7.40 -14.66 28.28
CA GLU A 1 -6.07 -14.49 27.67
C GLU A 1 -5.77 -13.02 27.41
N LEU A 2 -6.37 -12.34 26.41
CA LEU A 2 -6.07 -10.91 26.17
C LEU A 2 -6.43 -9.96 27.33
N ALA A 3 -7.36 -10.35 28.20
CA ALA A 3 -7.72 -9.58 29.41
C ALA A 3 -6.83 -9.88 30.63
N ASP A 4 -5.93 -10.85 30.54
CA ASP A 4 -5.01 -11.21 31.62
C ASP A 4 -3.62 -10.63 31.32
N PRO A 5 -3.17 -9.62 32.08
CA PRO A 5 -1.86 -8.97 31.88
C PRO A 5 -0.67 -9.90 32.17
N ALA A 6 -0.88 -11.05 32.82
CA ALA A 6 0.16 -12.06 33.04
C ALA A 6 0.33 -13.02 31.84
N SER A 7 -0.48 -12.89 30.79
CA SER A 7 -0.38 -13.73 29.59
C SER A 7 0.99 -13.57 28.92
N GLY A 8 1.58 -14.71 28.54
CA GLY A 8 2.88 -14.73 27.87
C GLY A 8 2.82 -14.10 26.47
N ILE A 9 3.58 -13.02 26.27
CA ILE A 9 3.60 -12.27 25.00
C ILE A 9 3.92 -13.13 23.77
N LEU A 10 4.75 -14.17 23.93
CA LEU A 10 5.15 -15.07 22.84
C LEU A 10 3.99 -15.93 22.32
N GLU A 11 3.07 -16.36 23.18
CA GLU A 11 1.90 -17.13 22.75
C GLU A 11 0.92 -16.27 21.96
N ILE A 12 0.74 -15.02 22.39
CA ILE A 12 -0.08 -14.03 21.69
C ILE A 12 0.50 -13.75 20.30
N ASP A 13 1.81 -13.47 20.22
CA ASP A 13 2.50 -13.22 18.95
C ASP A 13 2.38 -14.41 17.98
N ARG A 14 2.54 -15.65 18.49
CA ARG A 14 2.37 -16.86 17.69
C ARG A 14 0.96 -16.96 17.11
N LYS A 15 -0.07 -16.74 17.94
CA LYS A 15 -1.48 -16.78 17.49
C LYS A 15 -1.79 -15.71 16.45
N VAL A 16 -1.31 -14.49 16.64
CA VAL A 16 -1.49 -13.39 15.68
C VAL A 16 -0.78 -13.71 14.36
N SER A 17 0.47 -14.16 14.42
CA SER A 17 1.25 -14.56 13.24
C SER A 17 0.61 -15.71 12.48
N GLN A 18 0.05 -16.70 13.19
CA GLN A 18 -0.66 -17.81 12.57
C GLN A 18 -1.94 -17.32 11.88
N ALA A 19 -2.73 -16.46 12.53
CA ALA A 19 -3.94 -15.89 11.94
C ALA A 19 -3.65 -15.08 10.67
N LEU A 20 -2.59 -14.26 10.67
CA LEU A 20 -2.19 -13.45 9.49
C LEU A 20 -1.71 -14.30 8.30
N ARG A 21 -1.23 -15.52 8.54
CA ARG A 21 -0.73 -16.43 7.50
C ARG A 21 -1.76 -17.48 7.09
N ASP A 22 -2.92 -17.50 7.72
CA ASP A 22 -3.98 -18.44 7.41
C ASP A 22 -4.48 -18.22 5.98
N GLY A 23 -4.72 -19.30 5.24
CA GLY A 23 -5.27 -19.24 3.88
C GLY A 23 -6.69 -18.68 3.84
N ASP A 24 -7.42 -18.80 4.95
CA ASP A 24 -8.78 -18.26 5.10
C ASP A 24 -8.78 -16.78 5.53
N PHE A 25 -7.60 -16.16 5.67
CA PHE A 25 -7.51 -14.77 6.09
C PHE A 25 -8.15 -13.83 5.05
N PRO A 26 -8.93 -12.80 5.46
CA PRO A 26 -9.78 -12.05 4.54
C PRO A 26 -9.02 -11.38 3.38
N ALA A 27 -9.27 -11.85 2.16
CA ALA A 27 -8.65 -11.33 0.93
C ALA A 27 -9.68 -10.94 -0.16
N ARG A 28 -10.99 -11.15 0.06
CA ARG A 28 -12.04 -11.04 -0.97
C ARG A 28 -12.04 -9.74 -1.78
N GLN A 29 -11.71 -8.60 -1.17
CA GLN A 29 -11.80 -7.29 -1.82
C GLN A 29 -10.60 -6.95 -2.70
N PHE A 30 -9.42 -7.47 -2.37
CA PHE A 30 -8.17 -7.12 -3.06
C PHE A 30 -7.48 -8.33 -3.71
N GLY A 31 -8.01 -9.54 -3.54
CA GLY A 31 -7.36 -10.79 -3.95
C GLY A 31 -6.20 -11.21 -3.05
N VAL A 32 -5.71 -10.31 -2.19
CA VAL A 32 -4.67 -10.53 -1.19
C VAL A 32 -5.06 -9.87 0.15
N PRO A 33 -4.53 -10.33 1.28
CA PRO A 33 -4.72 -9.68 2.58
C PRO A 33 -4.28 -8.22 2.60
N LEU A 34 -5.15 -7.33 3.11
CA LEU A 34 -4.78 -5.94 3.41
C LEU A 34 -4.36 -5.77 4.89
N ALA A 35 -5.05 -6.43 5.82
CA ALA A 35 -4.76 -6.29 7.24
C ALA A 35 -3.40 -6.94 7.56
N GLY A 36 -2.53 -6.20 8.26
CA GLY A 36 -1.17 -6.66 8.57
C GLY A 36 -0.25 -6.79 7.35
N SER A 37 -0.59 -6.16 6.22
CA SER A 37 0.09 -6.30 4.93
C SER A 37 0.31 -4.96 4.23
N LEU A 38 1.08 -5.00 3.14
CA LEU A 38 1.33 -3.90 2.21
C LEU A 38 1.08 -4.42 0.79
N ILE A 39 0.26 -3.73 0.00
CA ILE A 39 -0.03 -4.11 -1.38
C ILE A 39 0.65 -3.07 -2.29
N PRO A 40 1.80 -3.37 -2.91
CA PRO A 40 2.56 -2.42 -3.72
C PRO A 40 1.98 -2.30 -5.14
N TRP A 41 0.65 -2.18 -5.24
CA TRP A 41 -0.06 -2.03 -6.51
C TRP A 41 -1.42 -1.38 -6.27
N ILE A 42 -1.71 -0.29 -6.99
CA ILE A 42 -3.01 0.38 -6.96
C ILE A 42 -3.48 0.60 -8.40
N ASP A 43 -4.71 0.15 -8.71
CA ASP A 43 -5.29 0.17 -10.07
C ASP A 43 -4.61 -0.88 -11.00
N VAL A 44 -4.94 -0.87 -12.28
CA VAL A 44 -4.47 -1.87 -13.26
C VAL A 44 -2.99 -1.68 -13.59
N GLY A 45 -2.33 -2.77 -14.00
CA GLY A 45 -0.99 -2.70 -14.57
C GLY A 45 -0.98 -2.18 -16.01
N LEU A 46 0.06 -1.44 -16.34
CA LEU A 46 0.37 -0.93 -17.67
C LEU A 46 1.51 -1.75 -18.29
N GLU A 47 1.65 -1.69 -19.62
CA GLU A 47 2.66 -2.48 -20.37
C GLU A 47 4.10 -2.10 -20.01
N ASN A 48 4.32 -0.90 -19.47
CA ASN A 48 5.61 -0.39 -19.04
C ASN A 48 6.03 -0.87 -17.64
N GLY A 49 5.29 -1.81 -17.03
CA GLY A 49 5.61 -2.36 -15.72
C GLY A 49 5.23 -1.45 -14.54
N GLN A 50 4.42 -0.42 -14.77
CA GLN A 50 3.88 0.46 -13.73
C GLN A 50 2.40 0.18 -13.48
N SER A 51 1.92 0.51 -12.29
CA SER A 51 0.49 0.64 -12.04
C SER A 51 -0.04 1.94 -12.65
N ARG A 52 -1.35 1.97 -12.97
CA ARG A 52 -1.98 3.19 -13.48
C ARG A 52 -1.91 4.35 -12.49
N GLU A 53 -1.94 4.09 -11.19
CA GLU A 53 -1.83 5.13 -10.17
C GLU A 53 -0.45 5.81 -10.18
N GLU A 54 0.63 5.04 -10.39
CA GLU A 54 2.00 5.58 -10.50
C GLU A 54 2.14 6.44 -11.76
N TRP A 55 1.62 5.96 -12.89
CA TRP A 55 1.60 6.73 -14.14
C TRP A 55 0.82 8.05 -14.00
N LYS A 56 -0.33 8.04 -13.31
CA LYS A 56 -1.11 9.26 -13.04
C LYS A 56 -0.30 10.28 -12.26
N GLY A 57 0.51 9.86 -11.29
CA GLY A 57 1.37 10.76 -10.52
C GLY A 57 2.25 11.65 -11.41
N GLN A 58 2.87 11.07 -12.43
CA GLN A 58 3.65 11.81 -13.43
C GLN A 58 2.77 12.64 -14.36
N ALA A 59 1.74 12.03 -14.95
CA ALA A 59 0.92 12.66 -15.98
C ALA A 59 0.10 13.85 -15.45
N GLU A 60 -0.56 13.67 -14.30
CA GLU A 60 -1.44 14.66 -13.69
C GLU A 60 -0.64 15.83 -13.11
N THR A 61 0.45 15.55 -12.40
CA THR A 61 1.29 16.62 -11.82
C THR A 61 1.86 17.52 -12.90
N ASN A 62 2.39 16.96 -13.99
CA ASN A 62 2.92 17.75 -15.10
C ASN A 62 1.83 18.55 -15.83
N LYS A 63 0.62 18.01 -15.93
CA LYS A 63 -0.53 18.75 -16.47
C LYS A 63 -0.92 19.92 -15.55
N ILE A 64 -1.02 19.69 -14.24
CA ILE A 64 -1.39 20.69 -13.24
C ILE A 64 -0.35 21.82 -13.16
N LEU A 65 0.93 21.48 -13.23
CA LEU A 65 2.02 22.45 -13.19
C LEU A 65 2.27 23.18 -14.52
N GLY A 66 1.56 22.80 -15.60
CA GLY A 66 1.77 23.38 -16.92
C GLY A 66 3.10 23.00 -17.57
N CYS A 67 3.71 21.89 -17.14
CA CYS A 67 5.00 21.40 -17.64
C CYS A 67 4.85 20.32 -18.73
N SER A 68 3.70 20.27 -19.43
CA SER A 68 3.43 19.19 -20.41
C SER A 68 4.42 19.18 -21.58
N ASP A 69 4.90 20.34 -22.04
CA ASP A 69 5.89 20.44 -23.13
C ASP A 69 7.33 20.11 -22.68
N ARG A 70 7.61 20.27 -21.38
CA ARG A 70 8.89 19.94 -20.77
C ARG A 70 8.68 19.32 -19.38
N PRO A 71 8.31 18.02 -19.33
CA PRO A 71 7.92 17.38 -18.08
C PRO A 71 9.02 17.39 -17.03
N VAL A 72 8.64 17.67 -15.79
CA VAL A 72 9.42 17.34 -14.61
C VAL A 72 9.35 15.83 -14.43
N PRO A 73 10.50 15.12 -14.33
CA PRO A 73 10.49 13.70 -14.03
C PRO A 73 9.95 13.45 -12.62
N ILE A 74 8.86 12.69 -12.53
CA ILE A 74 8.26 12.23 -11.28
C ILE A 74 8.14 10.72 -11.40
N ASP A 75 8.66 10.04 -10.39
CA ASP A 75 8.61 8.60 -10.22
C ASP A 75 8.24 8.31 -8.77
N GLY A 76 7.61 7.16 -8.54
CA GLY A 76 7.15 6.79 -7.22
C GLY A 76 6.48 5.43 -7.19
N LEU A 77 6.30 4.92 -5.98
CA LEU A 77 5.58 3.68 -5.71
C LEU A 77 4.25 3.99 -5.05
N CYS A 78 3.17 3.42 -5.57
CA CYS A 78 1.85 3.56 -4.99
C CYS A 78 1.48 2.31 -4.19
N VAL A 79 1.64 2.37 -2.86
CA VAL A 79 1.41 1.25 -1.95
C VAL A 79 0.12 1.44 -1.17
N ARG A 80 -0.77 0.45 -1.23
CA ARG A 80 -1.97 0.40 -0.39
C ARG A 80 -1.63 -0.21 0.97
N ILE A 81 -2.05 0.49 2.02
CA ILE A 81 -1.88 0.09 3.42
C ILE A 81 -3.23 -0.01 4.12
N GLY A 82 -3.28 -0.70 5.26
CA GLY A 82 -4.47 -0.82 6.10
C GLY A 82 -4.84 0.47 6.84
N ALA A 83 -5.14 1.56 6.13
CA ALA A 83 -5.62 2.83 6.67
C ALA A 83 -7.06 3.10 6.24
N MET A 84 -7.87 3.65 7.16
CA MET A 84 -9.29 3.93 6.91
C MET A 84 -9.51 5.20 6.08
N ARG A 85 -8.68 6.23 6.28
CA ARG A 85 -8.79 7.56 5.65
C ARG A 85 -7.40 8.18 5.52
N CYS A 86 -7.30 9.13 4.60
CA CYS A 86 -6.10 9.91 4.28
C CYS A 86 -4.98 9.10 3.61
N HIS A 87 -4.13 9.82 2.88
CA HIS A 87 -2.91 9.29 2.30
C HIS A 87 -1.72 9.92 3.00
N SER A 88 -0.64 9.14 3.13
CA SER A 88 0.67 9.63 3.53
C SER A 88 1.61 9.52 2.34
N GLN A 89 2.43 10.54 2.10
CA GLN A 89 3.39 10.56 1.00
C GLN A 89 4.77 10.93 1.54
N ALA A 90 5.78 10.15 1.15
CA ALA A 90 7.18 10.47 1.39
C ALA A 90 7.77 10.96 0.06
N LEU A 91 8.24 12.21 0.03
CA LEU A 91 8.68 12.87 -1.20
C LEU A 91 10.16 13.25 -1.08
N THR A 92 10.91 12.99 -2.15
CA THR A 92 12.25 13.55 -2.34
C THR A 92 12.20 14.49 -3.53
N ILE A 93 12.53 15.76 -3.29
CA ILE A 93 12.53 16.81 -4.32
C ILE A 93 13.98 17.25 -4.55
N LYS A 94 14.37 17.41 -5.80
CA LYS A 94 15.70 17.86 -6.23
C LYS A 94 15.59 19.11 -7.08
#